data_AF-A0A929ER02-F1
#
_entry.id   AF-A0A929ER02-F1
#
_cell.length_a   1.000
_cell.length_b   1.000
_cell.length_c   1.000
_cell.angle_alpha   90.00
_cell.angle_beta   90.00
_cell.angle_gamma   90.00
#
_symmetry.space_group_name_H-M   'P 1'
#
loop_
_entity.id
_entity.type
_entity.pdbx_description
1 polymer ?
#
loop_
_entity_poly.entity_id
_entity_poly.type
_entity_poly.pdbx_seq_one_letter_code
_entity_poly.pdbx_strand_id
1 'polypeptide(L)'
;MSPSSMLDNPGAGEPKTPSLEVFVPAQTVLPPNNARLGVLGSAYNPITRAHLLLARCSKEQFKLHEIIFVLPKTLPNKPVVDTSIE
;
A
#
# COMPACT_ATOMS: atom_id res chain seq x y z
N MET A 1 15.05 33.36 -37.43
CA MET A 1 13.99 32.36 -37.22
C MET A 1 14.22 31.70 -35.88
N SER A 2 13.43 32.05 -34.86
CA SER A 2 13.40 31.36 -33.56
C SER A 2 11.95 31.39 -33.05
N PRO A 3 11.40 30.25 -32.59
CA PRO A 3 9.96 30.06 -32.44
C PRO A 3 9.42 30.48 -31.07
N SER A 4 8.11 30.63 -31.11
CA SER A 4 7.17 31.17 -30.13
C SER A 4 7.09 30.43 -28.79
N SER A 5 6.84 31.26 -27.77
CA SER A 5 5.85 31.12 -26.69
C SER A 5 5.84 29.83 -25.87
N MET A 6 6.25 30.02 -24.61
CA MET A 6 5.83 29.26 -23.44
C MET A 6 4.31 29.04 -23.43
N LEU A 7 3.90 27.78 -23.46
CA LEU A 7 2.58 27.37 -22.98
C LEU A 7 2.74 27.08 -21.48
N ASP A 8 2.31 28.03 -20.67
CA ASP A 8 1.87 27.80 -19.30
C ASP A 8 0.85 26.66 -19.31
N ASN A 9 1.15 25.56 -18.61
CA ASN A 9 0.24 24.43 -18.47
C ASN A 9 -0.31 24.45 -17.04
N PRO A 10 -1.50 25.04 -16.79
CA PRO A 10 -2.11 25.06 -15.47
C PRO A 10 -2.85 23.73 -15.29
N GLY A 11 -2.19 22.72 -14.74
CA GLY A 11 -2.85 21.44 -14.57
C GLY A 11 -2.07 20.30 -13.92
N ALA A 12 -0.85 20.52 -13.45
CA ALA A 12 -0.20 19.55 -12.57
C ALA A 12 -0.79 19.72 -11.17
N GLY A 13 -1.98 19.17 -10.94
CA GLY A 13 -2.47 18.96 -9.58
C GLY A 13 -1.36 18.29 -8.78
N GLU A 14 -0.97 18.89 -7.65
CA GLU A 14 0.11 18.36 -6.82
C GLU A 14 -0.07 16.86 -6.63
N PRO A 15 1.00 16.05 -6.76
CA PRO A 15 0.92 14.62 -6.50
C PRO A 15 0.45 14.45 -5.06
N LYS A 16 -0.83 14.11 -4.90
CA LYS A 16 -1.48 13.98 -3.61
C LYS A 16 -0.73 12.89 -2.87
N THR A 17 0.08 13.28 -1.89
CA THR A 17 0.91 12.36 -1.12
C THR A 17 0.01 11.25 -0.61
N PRO A 18 0.30 9.98 -0.90
CA PRO A 18 -0.57 8.89 -0.46
C PRO A 18 -0.60 8.88 1.06
N SER A 19 -1.73 9.26 1.65
CA SER A 19 -1.97 9.20 3.09
C SER A 19 -2.38 7.77 3.44
N LEU A 20 -1.53 7.09 4.22
CA LEU A 20 -1.82 5.76 4.74
C LEU A 20 -2.52 5.92 6.09
N GLU A 21 -3.78 5.48 6.19
CA GLU A 21 -4.47 5.31 7.47
C GLU A 21 -4.32 3.84 7.89
N VAL A 22 -3.59 3.62 8.98
CA VAL A 22 -3.35 2.28 9.52
C VAL A 22 -4.38 2.00 10.62
N PHE A 23 -5.35 1.14 10.33
CA PHE A 23 -6.27 0.61 11.33
C PHE A 23 -5.71 -0.69 11.89
N VAL A 24 -5.16 -0.63 13.09
CA VAL A 24 -4.68 -1.81 13.81
C VAL A 24 -5.85 -2.32 14.68
N PRO A 25 -6.21 -3.61 14.64
CA PRO A 25 -7.14 -4.15 15.65
C PRO A 25 -6.57 -3.89 17.05
N ALA A 26 -7.45 -3.59 18.01
CA ALA A 26 -7.05 -3.41 19.40
C ALA A 26 -6.32 -4.68 19.88
N GLN A 27 -5.00 -4.59 20.03
CA GLN A 27 -4.21 -5.72 20.49
C GLN A 27 -4.47 -5.91 21.98
N THR A 28 -4.78 -7.14 22.38
CA THR A 28 -5.00 -7.51 23.78
C THR A 28 -3.72 -7.51 24.61
N VAL A 29 -2.54 -7.42 23.97
CA VAL A 29 -1.23 -7.45 24.61
C VAL A 29 -0.34 -6.37 23.99
N LEU A 30 0.37 -5.62 24.83
CA LEU A 30 1.38 -4.66 24.37
C LEU A 30 2.52 -5.39 23.65
N PRO A 31 2.91 -4.95 22.45
CA PRO A 31 4.04 -5.55 21.75
C PRO A 31 5.34 -5.32 22.54
N PRO A 32 6.33 -6.22 22.45
CA PRO A 32 7.62 -6.02 23.08
C PRO A 32 8.28 -4.73 22.60
N ASN A 33 9.13 -4.11 23.41
CA ASN A 33 9.80 -2.84 23.07
C ASN A 33 10.59 -2.87 21.75
N ASN A 34 11.01 -4.06 21.29
CA ASN A 34 11.73 -4.26 20.05
C ASN A 34 10.87 -4.96 18.98
N ALA A 35 9.55 -4.82 19.07
CA ALA A 35 8.63 -5.40 18.11
C ALA A 35 8.89 -4.82 16.71
N ARG A 36 8.76 -5.70 15.73
CA ARG A 36 8.97 -5.36 14.33
C ARG A 36 7.69 -5.59 13.56
N LEU A 37 7.17 -4.53 12.95
CA LEU A 37 5.95 -4.54 12.16
C LEU A 37 6.31 -4.54 10.67
N GLY A 38 5.74 -5.48 9.91
CA GLY A 38 5.74 -5.42 8.45
C GLY A 38 4.50 -4.72 7.93
N VAL A 39 4.66 -3.97 6.85
CA VAL A 39 3.54 -3.37 6.12
C VAL A 39 3.61 -3.87 4.68
N LEU A 40 2.59 -4.60 4.23
CA LEU A 40 2.48 -5.06 2.86
C LEU A 40 1.31 -4.33 2.20
N GLY A 41 1.61 -3.52 1.18
CA GLY A 41 0.60 -2.80 0.40
C GLY A 41 0.37 -3.49 -0.94
N SER A 42 -0.88 -3.76 -1.28
CA SER A 42 -1.29 -4.24 -2.61
C SER A 42 -2.79 -4.01 -2.80
N ALA A 43 -3.26 -4.10 -4.04
CA ALA A 43 -4.68 -4.03 -4.35
C ALA A 43 -5.50 -5.19 -3.73
N TYR A 44 -4.84 -6.34 -3.45
CA TYR A 44 -5.45 -7.54 -2.84
C TYR A 44 -6.80 -7.95 -3.44
N ASN A 45 -6.88 -7.91 -4.77
CA ASN A 45 -8.13 -8.06 -5.48
C ASN A 45 -8.06 -9.16 -6.54
N PRO A 46 -8.35 -10.42 -6.17
CA PRO A 46 -8.52 -10.90 -4.79
C PRO A 46 -7.17 -11.09 -4.08
N ILE A 47 -7.20 -11.25 -2.76
CA ILE A 47 -6.02 -11.74 -2.04
C ILE A 47 -5.75 -13.19 -2.47
N THR A 48 -4.48 -13.53 -2.69
CA THR A 48 -4.08 -14.84 -3.24
C THR A 48 -3.10 -15.54 -2.32
N ARG A 49 -2.90 -16.86 -2.54
CA ARG A 49 -1.88 -17.63 -1.80
C ARG A 49 -0.48 -17.04 -1.93
N ALA A 50 -0.15 -16.42 -3.07
CA ALA A 50 1.15 -15.78 -3.25
C ALA A 50 1.36 -14.60 -2.27
N HIS A 51 0.34 -13.78 -2.05
CA HIS A 51 0.39 -12.69 -1.07
C HIS A 51 0.61 -13.22 0.35
N LEU A 52 -0.09 -14.31 0.71
CA LEU A 52 0.06 -14.95 2.02
C LEU A 52 1.42 -15.61 2.20
N LEU A 53 1.95 -16.25 1.15
CA LEU A 53 3.28 -16.85 1.17
C LEU A 53 4.34 -15.77 1.36
N LEU A 54 4.24 -14.65 0.63
CA LEU A 54 5.15 -13.51 0.77
C LEU A 54 5.12 -12.94 2.19
N ALA A 55 3.94 -12.81 2.80
CA ALA A 55 3.82 -12.40 4.19
C ALA A 55 4.49 -13.39 5.15
N ARG A 56 4.28 -14.71 4.97
CA ARG A 56 4.92 -15.74 5.81
C ARG A 56 6.44 -15.71 5.71
N CYS A 57 6.97 -15.71 4.49
CA CYS A 57 8.41 -15.62 4.25
C CYS A 57 9.00 -14.33 4.83
N SER A 58 8.32 -13.20 4.66
CA SER A 58 8.76 -11.91 5.24
C SER A 58 8.77 -11.94 6.76
N LYS A 59 7.76 -12.55 7.39
CA LYS A 59 7.69 -12.69 8.84
C LYS A 59 8.89 -13.46 9.39
N GLU A 60 9.25 -14.56 8.74
CA GLU A 60 10.37 -15.42 9.15
C GLU A 60 11.74 -14.79 8.87
N GLN A 61 11.92 -14.21 7.68
CA GLN A 61 13.16 -13.59 7.22
C GLN A 61 13.50 -12.35 8.04
N PHE A 62 12.51 -11.49 8.27
CA PHE A 62 12.69 -10.22 8.98
C PHE A 62 12.25 -10.31 10.44
N LYS A 63 12.06 -11.50 11.02
CA LYS A 63 11.68 -11.68 12.44
C LYS A 63 10.57 -10.72 12.87
N LEU A 64 9.55 -10.59 12.01
CA LEU A 64 8.44 -9.68 12.26
C LEU A 64 7.51 -10.31 13.28
N HIS A 65 6.99 -9.47 14.16
CA HIS A 65 5.99 -9.90 15.14
C HIS A 65 4.63 -9.96 14.46
N GLU A 66 4.37 -8.98 13.59
CA GLU A 66 3.11 -8.79 12.90
C GLU A 66 3.34 -8.23 11.49
N ILE A 67 2.37 -8.48 10.62
CA ILE A 67 2.29 -7.89 9.28
C ILE A 67 0.88 -7.34 9.09
N ILE A 68 0.79 -6.09 8.67
CA ILE A 68 -0.46 -5.45 8.28
C ILE A 68 -0.55 -5.45 6.75
N PHE A 69 -1.66 -5.95 6.23
CA PHE A 69 -2.03 -5.83 4.82
C PHE A 69 -2.77 -4.50 4.64
N VAL A 70 -2.25 -3.63 3.77
CA VAL A 70 -2.79 -2.29 3.51
C VAL A 70 -3.38 -2.23 2.12
N LEU A 71 -4.68 -1.92 2.04
CA LEU A 71 -5.37 -1.68 0.77
C LEU A 71 -5.22 -0.20 0.40
N PRO A 72 -4.66 0.11 -0.78
CA PRO A 72 -4.59 1.48 -1.26
C PRO A 72 -5.98 1.99 -1.65
N LYS A 73 -6.34 3.20 -1.21
CA LYS A 73 -7.59 3.88 -1.60
C LYS A 73 -7.64 4.19 -3.11
N THR A 74 -6.47 4.44 -3.71
CA THR A 74 -6.31 4.73 -5.14
C THR A 74 -5.03 4.07 -5.65
N LEU A 75 -5.10 3.47 -6.83
CA LEU A 75 -3.92 2.95 -7.52
C LEU A 75 -3.47 3.97 -8.59
N PRO A 76 -2.16 4.28 -8.67
CA PRO A 76 -1.68 5.35 -9.56
C PRO A 76 -1.86 5.02 -11.04
N ASN A 77 -1.83 3.73 -11.40
CA ASN A 77 -1.72 3.27 -12.78
C ASN A 77 -2.93 2.47 -13.27
N LYS A 78 -3.92 2.22 -12.42
CA LYS A 78 -5.08 1.40 -12.78
C LYS A 78 -6.29 1.78 -11.93
N PRO A 79 -7.51 1.82 -12.47
CA PRO A 79 -8.70 1.90 -11.62
C PRO A 79 -8.77 0.67 -10.69
N VAL A 80 -9.21 0.88 -9.44
CA VAL A 80 -9.56 -0.20 -8.52
C VAL A 80 -10.88 -0.78 -9.04
N VAL A 81 -10.81 -1.90 -9.76
CA VAL A 81 -11.97 -2.66 -10.24
C VAL A 81 -12.30 -3.68 -9.16
N ASP A 82 -13.53 -3.85 -8.69
CA ASP A 82 -13.85 -4.93 -7.75
C ASP A 82 -13.77 -6.29 -8.46
N THR A 83 -13.01 -7.24 -7.92
CA THR A 83 -13.04 -8.63 -8.39
C THR A 83 -14.06 -9.39 -7.56
N SER A 84 -15.18 -9.77 -8.19
CA SER A 84 -16.13 -10.70 -7.59
C SER A 84 -15.47 -12.07 -7.39
N ILE A 85 -15.71 -12.70 -6.24
CA ILE A 85 -15.40 -14.11 -6.03
C ILE A 85 -16.62 -14.88 -6.57
N GLU A 86 -16.69 -15.08 -7.88
CA GLU A 86 -17.53 -16.13 -8.49
C GLU A 86 -16.70 -17.39 -8.73
#